data_AF-A0A951R157-F1
#
_entry.id   AF-A0A951R157-F1
#
_cell.length_a   1.000
_cell.length_b   1.000
_cell.length_c   1.000
_cell.angle_alpha   90.00
_cell.angle_beta   90.00
_cell.angle_gamma   90.00
#
_symmetry.space_group_name_H-M   'P 1'
#
loop_
_entity.id
_entity.type
_entity.pdbx_description
1 polymer ?
#
loop_
_entity_poly.entity_id
_entity_poly.type
_entity_poly.pdbx_seq_one_letter_code
_entity_poly.pdbx_strand_id
1 'polypeptide(L)'
;MPGAILFLFGFKLVGALAIYPGGVMISIKKIQDYQLKRLVKKAFIKIFKQRRLVDDEGYYPKVVDVNFNEYGLVTYINLLGVCSYEELERQLNFIKTVFKAYEVDLKVIEGICKISIYLSTLEPKSYCNQNLEPYECLLGFNYEGNIIADMRITPHILITGLSGQGKTEMAKTIIRNLQGKADIILLNAFKSDFKTYTGRFIIGEVNILLFLKSTLESKIERSRPMYIIIDELLVLTKNKEISKCITDLLAIARHYNIFLIGISQEGTKEQLKFKSLFNTRVCFRLLEESSYRTVLGCSVEGELKKQDFYLYSNGLYKGRTFDN
;
A
#
# COMPACT_ATOMS: atom_id res chain seq x y z
N MET A 1 -16.05 -29.60 -20.65
CA MET A 1 -16.44 -29.69 -19.22
C MET A 1 -15.74 -28.61 -18.36
N PRO A 2 -16.19 -27.34 -18.39
CA PRO A 2 -15.72 -26.28 -17.47
C PRO A 2 -16.48 -26.24 -16.13
N GLY A 3 -17.65 -26.89 -16.05
CA GLY A 3 -18.62 -26.75 -14.95
C GLY A 3 -18.20 -27.34 -13.59
N ALA A 4 -17.35 -28.36 -13.55
CA ALA A 4 -16.98 -29.02 -12.29
C ALA A 4 -15.95 -28.24 -11.46
N ILE A 5 -15.06 -27.48 -12.11
CA ILE A 5 -14.15 -26.53 -11.43
C ILE A 5 -14.95 -25.31 -10.93
N LEU A 6 -15.97 -24.90 -11.70
CA LEU A 6 -16.87 -23.77 -11.43
C LEU A 6 -17.60 -23.87 -10.08
N PHE A 7 -18.12 -25.05 -9.74
CA PHE A 7 -18.94 -25.25 -8.52
C PHE A 7 -18.09 -25.34 -7.24
N LEU A 8 -16.82 -25.74 -7.37
CA LEU A 8 -15.90 -25.94 -6.26
C LEU A 8 -15.25 -24.64 -5.77
N PHE A 9 -14.94 -23.68 -6.64
CA PHE A 9 -14.29 -22.43 -6.24
C PHE A 9 -15.28 -21.36 -5.72
N GLY A 10 -16.50 -21.29 -6.26
CA GLY A 10 -17.48 -20.26 -5.87
C GLY A 10 -18.19 -20.51 -4.52
N PHE A 11 -18.55 -21.76 -4.21
CA PHE A 11 -19.33 -22.08 -3.00
C PHE A 11 -18.48 -22.54 -1.81
N LYS A 12 -17.39 -23.29 -2.03
CA LYS A 12 -16.57 -23.81 -0.91
C LYS A 12 -15.59 -22.80 -0.34
N LEU A 13 -15.07 -21.84 -1.12
CA LEU A 13 -14.14 -20.84 -0.58
C LEU A 13 -14.87 -19.82 0.31
N VAL A 14 -16.06 -19.38 -0.13
CA VAL A 14 -16.94 -18.47 0.63
C VAL A 14 -17.53 -19.18 1.85
N GLY A 15 -17.91 -20.46 1.72
CA GLY A 15 -18.45 -21.25 2.82
C GLY A 15 -17.43 -21.68 3.89
N ALA A 16 -16.15 -21.87 3.53
CA ALA A 16 -15.11 -22.31 4.48
C ALA A 16 -14.57 -21.18 5.39
N LEU A 17 -14.87 -19.92 5.05
CA LEU A 17 -14.52 -18.73 5.86
C LEU A 17 -15.63 -18.34 6.87
N ALA A 18 -16.79 -19.01 6.83
CA ALA A 18 -17.89 -18.79 7.78
C ALA A 18 -17.77 -19.70 9.02
N ILE A 19 -17.87 -19.08 10.19
CA ILE A 19 -17.61 -19.55 11.56
C ILE A 19 -18.44 -20.80 11.97
N TYR A 20 -17.84 -21.75 12.70
CA TYR A 20 -18.56 -22.70 13.55
C TYR A 20 -17.83 -22.97 14.89
N PRO A 21 -18.52 -22.97 16.05
CA PRO A 21 -17.93 -23.25 17.35
C PRO A 21 -17.94 -24.75 17.67
N GLY A 22 -16.83 -25.26 18.24
CA GLY A 22 -16.80 -26.55 18.95
C GLY A 22 -15.88 -27.65 18.38
N GLY A 23 -14.67 -27.76 18.95
CA GLY A 23 -13.97 -29.02 19.26
C GLY A 23 -13.47 -29.98 18.18
N VAL A 24 -14.17 -30.19 17.06
CA VAL A 24 -13.85 -31.19 16.00
C VAL A 24 -13.13 -30.55 14.79
N MET A 25 -12.80 -29.27 14.90
CA MET A 25 -12.43 -28.36 13.81
C MET A 25 -11.08 -28.63 13.12
N ILE A 26 -10.12 -29.24 13.81
CA ILE A 26 -8.73 -29.30 13.30
C ILE A 26 -8.58 -30.35 12.19
N SER A 27 -9.32 -31.47 12.27
CA SER A 27 -9.25 -32.56 11.30
C SER A 27 -9.92 -32.19 9.97
N ILE A 28 -11.14 -31.66 10.02
CA ILE A 28 -11.93 -31.33 8.82
C ILE A 28 -11.33 -30.15 8.06
N LYS A 29 -10.85 -29.12 8.77
CA LYS A 29 -10.19 -27.94 8.15
C LYS A 29 -8.90 -28.34 7.42
N LYS A 30 -8.09 -29.23 8.00
CA LYS A 30 -6.87 -29.77 7.36
C LYS A 30 -7.19 -30.63 6.13
N ILE A 31 -8.23 -31.47 6.20
CA ILE A 31 -8.64 -32.32 5.06
C ILE A 31 -9.17 -31.47 3.91
N GLN A 32 -9.97 -30.45 4.18
CA GLN A 32 -10.48 -29.53 3.16
C GLN A 32 -9.36 -28.72 2.52
N ASP A 33 -8.42 -28.20 3.32
CA ASP A 33 -7.25 -27.47 2.84
C ASP A 33 -6.37 -28.35 1.92
N TYR A 34 -6.08 -29.60 2.30
CA TYR A 34 -5.34 -30.53 1.46
C TYR A 34 -6.02 -30.80 0.10
N GLN A 35 -7.33 -31.00 0.08
CA GLN A 35 -8.09 -31.19 -1.15
C GLN A 35 -8.06 -29.95 -2.06
N LEU A 36 -8.21 -28.76 -1.48
CA LEU A 36 -8.11 -27.48 -2.18
C LEU A 36 -6.71 -27.27 -2.79
N LYS A 37 -5.64 -27.47 -2.01
CA LYS A 37 -4.26 -27.40 -2.51
C LYS A 37 -4.04 -28.36 -3.69
N ARG A 38 -4.58 -29.59 -3.61
CA ARG A 38 -4.48 -30.57 -4.71
C ARG A 38 -5.22 -30.11 -5.98
N LEU A 39 -6.37 -29.47 -5.86
CA LEU A 39 -7.11 -28.93 -7.00
C LEU A 39 -6.36 -27.77 -7.66
N VAL A 40 -5.79 -26.86 -6.88
CA VAL A 40 -4.95 -25.76 -7.39
C VAL A 40 -3.74 -26.31 -8.14
N LYS A 41 -3.03 -27.29 -7.56
CA LYS A 41 -1.91 -27.97 -8.23
C LYS A 41 -2.32 -28.59 -9.58
N LYS A 42 -3.48 -29.27 -9.63
CA LYS A 42 -4.02 -29.83 -10.88
C LYS A 42 -4.37 -28.74 -11.90
N ALA A 43 -4.91 -27.61 -11.47
CA ALA A 43 -5.24 -26.49 -12.34
C ALA A 43 -3.97 -25.92 -12.99
N PHE A 44 -2.91 -25.70 -12.22
CA PHE A 44 -1.62 -25.24 -12.75
C PHE A 44 -0.99 -26.23 -13.72
N ILE A 45 -1.00 -27.53 -13.41
CA ILE A 45 -0.53 -28.56 -14.37
C ILE A 45 -1.29 -28.49 -15.70
N LYS A 46 -2.61 -28.26 -15.64
CA LYS A 46 -3.43 -28.08 -16.85
C LYS A 46 -3.04 -26.81 -17.61
N ILE A 47 -2.77 -25.72 -16.91
CA ILE A 47 -2.30 -24.47 -17.50
C ILE A 47 -0.97 -24.69 -18.22
N PHE A 48 0.01 -25.30 -17.56
CA PHE A 48 1.33 -25.58 -18.15
C PHE A 48 1.22 -26.44 -19.40
N LYS A 49 0.37 -27.49 -19.37
CA LYS A 49 0.05 -28.32 -20.55
C LYS A 49 -0.56 -27.53 -21.70
N GLN A 50 -1.57 -26.71 -21.41
CA GLN A 50 -2.30 -25.97 -22.44
C GLN A 50 -1.47 -24.84 -23.05
N ARG A 51 -0.56 -24.26 -22.26
CA ARG A 51 0.34 -23.18 -22.67
C ARG A 51 1.70 -23.65 -23.14
N ARG A 52 1.94 -24.98 -23.14
CA ARG A 52 3.21 -25.60 -23.53
C ARG A 52 4.40 -24.98 -22.77
N LEU A 53 4.22 -24.72 -21.48
CA LEU A 53 5.30 -24.32 -20.59
C LEU A 53 6.04 -25.59 -20.16
N VAL A 54 7.01 -26.01 -20.97
CA VAL A 54 7.81 -27.22 -20.79
C VAL A 54 9.26 -26.97 -21.19
N ASP A 55 10.19 -27.74 -20.61
CA ASP A 55 11.56 -27.84 -21.13
C ASP A 55 11.65 -28.77 -22.34
N ASP A 56 12.87 -28.88 -22.88
CA ASP A 56 13.24 -29.77 -23.99
C ASP A 56 12.98 -31.26 -23.68
N GLU A 57 12.95 -31.65 -22.40
CA GLU A 57 12.67 -33.02 -21.95
C GLU A 57 11.17 -33.25 -21.65
N GLY A 58 10.34 -32.21 -21.76
CA GLY A 58 8.89 -32.27 -21.57
C GLY A 58 8.41 -32.15 -20.11
N TYR A 59 9.27 -31.74 -19.17
CA TYR A 59 8.88 -31.47 -17.79
C TYR A 59 8.17 -30.14 -17.65
N TYR A 60 7.24 -30.06 -16.70
CA TYR A 60 6.46 -28.86 -16.40
C TYR A 60 7.00 -28.16 -15.14
N PRO A 61 6.75 -26.84 -14.99
CA PRO A 61 7.06 -26.13 -13.76
C PRO A 61 6.41 -26.80 -12.55
N LYS A 62 7.10 -26.77 -11.40
CA LYS A 62 6.63 -27.45 -10.20
C LYS A 62 5.95 -26.47 -9.24
N VAL A 63 4.69 -26.74 -8.91
CA VAL A 63 4.01 -26.05 -7.81
C VAL A 63 4.53 -26.57 -6.48
N VAL A 64 5.34 -25.76 -5.81
CA VAL A 64 5.98 -26.06 -4.53
C VAL A 64 4.93 -26.07 -3.42
N ASP A 65 4.27 -24.94 -3.22
CA ASP A 65 3.30 -24.74 -2.14
C ASP A 65 2.12 -23.88 -2.58
N VAL A 66 1.00 -24.01 -1.86
CA VAL A 66 -0.25 -23.28 -2.05
C VAL A 66 -0.78 -22.88 -0.68
N ASN A 67 -1.05 -21.60 -0.49
CA ASN A 67 -1.61 -21.03 0.73
C ASN A 67 -2.86 -20.22 0.40
N PHE A 68 -3.78 -20.11 1.35
CA PHE A 68 -5.03 -19.39 1.20
C PHE A 68 -5.11 -18.26 2.21
N ASN A 69 -5.71 -17.14 1.82
CA ASN A 69 -6.02 -16.01 2.70
C ASN A 69 -7.47 -15.56 2.48
N GLU A 70 -7.87 -14.47 3.13
CA GLU A 70 -9.25 -13.94 3.03
C GLU A 70 -9.62 -13.47 1.61
N TYR A 71 -8.63 -13.26 0.73
CA TYR A 71 -8.82 -12.68 -0.59
C TYR A 71 -8.64 -13.67 -1.75
N GLY A 72 -8.09 -14.85 -1.49
CA GLY A 72 -7.80 -15.83 -2.52
C GLY A 72 -6.69 -16.78 -2.12
N LEU A 73 -5.73 -16.98 -3.02
CA LEU A 73 -4.64 -17.94 -2.83
C LEU A 73 -3.30 -17.41 -3.32
N VAL A 74 -2.24 -17.90 -2.69
CA VAL A 74 -0.85 -17.64 -3.05
C VAL A 74 -0.19 -18.98 -3.35
N THR A 75 0.47 -19.09 -4.49
CA THR A 75 1.18 -20.30 -4.88
C THR A 75 2.63 -19.99 -5.23
N TYR A 76 3.50 -20.95 -4.99
CA TYR A 76 4.93 -20.86 -5.28
C TYR A 76 5.28 -21.85 -6.38
N ILE A 77 5.89 -21.38 -7.45
CA ILE A 77 6.23 -22.17 -8.64
C ILE A 77 7.73 -22.11 -8.84
N ASN A 78 8.36 -23.27 -8.87
CA ASN A 78 9.75 -23.40 -9.27
C ASN A 78 9.81 -23.52 -10.80
N LEU A 79 10.52 -22.59 -11.43
CA LEU A 79 10.75 -22.53 -12.87
C LEU A 79 12.08 -23.14 -13.32
N LEU A 80 12.98 -23.45 -12.37
CA LEU A 80 14.37 -23.82 -12.67
C LEU A 80 14.45 -24.95 -13.69
N GLY A 81 15.14 -24.66 -14.80
CA GLY A 81 15.36 -25.59 -15.90
C GLY A 81 14.17 -25.80 -16.83
N VAL A 82 13.01 -25.17 -16.56
CA VAL A 82 11.76 -25.43 -17.31
C VAL A 82 11.34 -24.32 -18.26
N CYS A 83 11.11 -23.12 -17.73
CA CYS A 83 10.69 -21.98 -18.53
C CYS A 83 11.18 -20.66 -17.92
N SER A 84 11.20 -19.59 -18.70
CA SER A 84 11.60 -18.28 -18.20
C SER A 84 10.49 -17.62 -17.37
N TYR A 85 10.89 -16.61 -16.59
CA TYR A 85 9.93 -15.76 -15.85
C TYR A 85 8.97 -15.06 -16.81
N GLU A 86 9.51 -14.48 -17.88
CA GLU A 86 8.76 -13.73 -18.90
C GLU A 86 7.74 -14.63 -19.62
N GLU A 87 8.06 -15.91 -19.81
CA GLU A 87 7.14 -16.89 -20.39
C GLU A 87 5.94 -17.16 -19.49
N LEU A 88 6.16 -17.28 -18.17
CA LEU A 88 5.09 -17.42 -17.18
C LEU A 88 4.29 -16.12 -17.04
N GLU A 89 4.95 -14.97 -17.04
CA GLU A 89 4.32 -13.64 -16.95
C GLU A 89 3.33 -13.39 -18.11
N ARG A 90 3.68 -13.83 -19.32
CA ARG A 90 2.76 -13.80 -20.48
C ARG A 90 1.47 -14.61 -20.26
N GLN A 91 1.45 -15.53 -19.29
CA GLN A 91 0.27 -16.35 -18.98
C GLN A 91 -0.63 -15.78 -17.88
N LEU A 92 -0.29 -14.64 -17.25
CA LEU A 92 -1.07 -14.12 -16.12
C LEU A 92 -2.55 -13.86 -16.47
N ASN A 93 -2.83 -13.32 -17.66
CA ASN A 93 -4.21 -13.14 -18.14
C ASN A 93 -4.97 -14.46 -18.30
N PHE A 94 -4.28 -15.51 -18.72
CA PHE A 94 -4.88 -16.83 -18.83
C PHE A 94 -5.12 -17.47 -17.46
N ILE A 95 -4.15 -17.37 -16.55
CA ILE A 95 -4.29 -17.80 -15.16
C ILE A 95 -5.50 -17.09 -14.54
N LYS A 96 -5.59 -15.76 -14.70
CA LYS A 96 -6.73 -14.95 -14.26
C LYS A 96 -8.06 -15.48 -14.78
N THR A 97 -8.14 -15.85 -16.06
CA THR A 97 -9.36 -16.43 -16.65
C THR A 97 -9.68 -17.81 -16.09
N VAL A 98 -8.69 -18.69 -15.96
CA VAL A 98 -8.87 -20.06 -15.45
C VAL A 98 -9.39 -20.05 -14.02
N PHE A 99 -8.85 -19.18 -13.18
CA PHE A 99 -9.26 -19.03 -11.79
C PHE A 99 -10.46 -18.09 -11.59
N LYS A 100 -10.94 -17.43 -12.65
CA LYS A 100 -11.94 -16.35 -12.58
C LYS A 100 -11.58 -15.27 -11.55
N ALA A 101 -10.29 -14.95 -11.50
CA ALA A 101 -9.74 -14.03 -10.53
C ALA A 101 -9.99 -12.57 -10.94
N TYR A 102 -10.14 -11.70 -9.95
CA TYR A 102 -10.20 -10.25 -10.15
C TYR A 102 -8.85 -9.69 -10.55
N GLU A 103 -7.78 -10.21 -9.98
CA GLU A 103 -6.40 -9.76 -10.19
C GLU A 103 -5.45 -10.93 -9.94
N VAL A 104 -4.31 -10.94 -10.63
CA VAL A 104 -3.25 -11.94 -10.48
C VAL A 104 -1.93 -11.21 -10.50
N ASP A 105 -1.14 -11.35 -9.44
CA ASP A 105 0.20 -10.78 -9.33
C ASP A 105 1.25 -11.88 -9.41
N LEU A 106 2.42 -11.52 -9.95
CA LEU A 106 3.59 -12.36 -10.04
C LEU A 106 4.79 -11.63 -9.43
N LYS A 107 5.53 -12.29 -8.55
CA LYS A 107 6.78 -11.80 -7.96
C LYS A 107 7.83 -12.90 -7.96
N VAL A 108 9.10 -12.55 -8.18
CA VAL A 108 10.22 -13.49 -8.02
C VAL A 108 10.84 -13.31 -6.64
N ILE A 109 11.00 -14.40 -5.91
CA ILE A 109 11.63 -14.45 -4.59
C ILE A 109 12.65 -15.57 -4.63
N GLU A 110 13.94 -15.24 -4.59
CA GLU A 110 15.04 -16.23 -4.53
C GLU A 110 14.97 -17.31 -5.64
N GLY A 111 14.59 -16.92 -6.86
CA GLY A 111 14.44 -17.83 -8.00
C GLY A 111 13.14 -18.64 -8.03
N ILE A 112 12.24 -18.45 -7.07
CA ILE A 112 10.90 -19.04 -7.04
C ILE A 112 9.87 -17.96 -7.40
N CYS A 113 8.92 -18.30 -8.28
CA CYS A 113 7.82 -17.41 -8.65
C CYS A 113 6.66 -17.54 -7.64
N LYS A 114 6.39 -16.48 -6.91
CA LYS A 114 5.17 -16.31 -6.12
C LYS A 114 4.06 -15.75 -7.03
N ILE A 115 2.99 -16.52 -7.21
CA ILE A 115 1.76 -16.05 -7.86
C ILE A 115 0.69 -15.84 -6.80
N SER A 116 0.17 -14.62 -6.71
CA SER A 116 -1.01 -14.29 -5.92
C SER A 116 -2.23 -14.24 -6.85
N ILE A 117 -3.28 -14.99 -6.53
CA ILE A 117 -4.53 -15.05 -7.30
C ILE A 117 -5.65 -14.54 -6.38
N TYR A 118 -6.20 -13.36 -6.69
CA TYR A 118 -7.24 -12.73 -5.87
C TYR A 118 -8.63 -13.04 -6.43
N LEU A 119 -9.41 -13.77 -5.63
CA LEU A 119 -10.74 -14.27 -5.97
C LEU A 119 -11.86 -13.35 -5.45
N SER A 120 -11.52 -12.37 -4.62
CA SER A 120 -12.39 -11.28 -4.20
C SER A 120 -11.69 -9.93 -4.38
N THR A 121 -12.49 -8.87 -4.40
CA THR A 121 -12.02 -7.48 -4.44
C THR A 121 -11.57 -7.00 -3.07
N LEU A 122 -10.66 -6.02 -3.06
CA LEU A 122 -10.40 -5.20 -1.88
C LEU A 122 -11.62 -4.33 -1.60
N GLU A 123 -12.53 -4.86 -0.78
CA GLU A 123 -13.66 -4.09 -0.28
C GLU A 123 -13.20 -2.93 0.62
N PRO A 124 -13.91 -1.80 0.61
CA PRO A 124 -13.63 -0.70 1.53
C PRO A 124 -13.66 -1.20 2.99
N LYS A 125 -12.62 -0.86 3.76
CA LYS A 125 -12.53 -1.17 5.18
C LYS A 125 -12.62 0.13 5.97
N SER A 126 -13.50 0.16 6.96
CA SER A 126 -13.51 1.23 7.95
C SER A 126 -12.23 1.17 8.78
N TYR A 127 -11.73 2.35 9.17
CA TYR A 127 -10.59 2.42 10.07
C TYR A 127 -10.85 1.69 11.40
N CYS A 128 -9.87 0.92 11.85
CA CYS A 128 -9.82 0.35 13.19
C CYS A 128 -8.45 0.67 13.80
N ASN A 129 -8.44 1.11 15.07
CA ASN A 129 -7.22 1.49 15.76
C ASN A 129 -6.23 0.32 15.83
N GLN A 130 -5.00 0.55 15.39
CA GLN A 130 -3.95 -0.45 15.39
C GLN A 130 -2.95 -0.17 16.53
N ASN A 131 -2.48 -1.23 17.19
CA ASN A 131 -1.44 -1.10 18.20
C ASN A 131 -0.06 -0.94 17.52
N LEU A 132 0.19 0.25 16.99
CA LEU A 132 1.45 0.60 16.32
C LEU A 132 2.32 1.52 17.17
N GLU A 133 3.62 1.51 16.92
CA GLU A 133 4.58 2.39 17.56
C GLU A 133 4.39 3.86 17.14
N PRO A 134 4.88 4.85 17.92
CA PRO A 134 4.74 6.28 17.61
C PRO A 134 5.37 6.73 16.28
N TYR A 135 6.16 5.86 15.65
CA TYR A 135 6.88 6.10 14.39
C TYR A 135 6.23 5.41 13.19
N GLU A 136 5.20 4.59 13.42
CA GLU A 136 4.56 3.76 12.41
C GLU A 136 3.27 4.43 11.92
N CYS A 137 3.31 4.95 10.70
CA CYS A 137 2.17 5.56 10.05
C CYS A 137 1.36 4.50 9.29
N LEU A 138 0.13 4.23 9.75
CA LEU A 138 -0.82 3.40 9.03
C LEU A 138 -1.37 4.17 7.81
N LEU A 139 -1.04 3.69 6.62
CA LEU A 139 -1.40 4.36 5.36
C LEU A 139 -2.63 3.76 4.69
N GLY A 140 -2.87 2.47 4.89
CA GLY A 140 -3.94 1.75 4.23
C GLY A 140 -3.80 0.24 4.38
N PHE A 141 -4.34 -0.49 3.42
CA PHE A 141 -4.29 -1.94 3.37
C PHE A 141 -4.24 -2.45 1.92
N ASN A 142 -3.81 -3.68 1.76
CA ASN A 142 -3.87 -4.44 0.50
C ASN A 142 -4.22 -5.91 0.81
N TYR A 143 -4.11 -6.77 -0.19
CA TYR A 143 -4.38 -8.20 -0.04
C TYR A 143 -3.42 -8.95 0.89
N GLU A 144 -2.28 -8.36 1.25
CA GLU A 144 -1.28 -8.91 2.17
C GLU A 144 -1.46 -8.38 3.61
N GLY A 145 -2.22 -7.30 3.81
CA GLY A 145 -2.54 -6.75 5.13
C GLY A 145 -2.41 -5.23 5.18
N ASN A 146 -2.12 -4.70 6.36
CA ASN A 146 -1.93 -3.27 6.58
C ASN A 146 -0.64 -2.77 5.92
N ILE A 147 -0.71 -1.60 5.29
CA ILE A 147 0.44 -0.89 4.74
C ILE A 147 0.87 0.17 5.75
N ILE A 148 2.09 0.03 6.25
CA ILE A 148 2.67 0.86 7.31
C ILE A 148 3.99 1.45 6.80
N ALA A 149 4.17 2.76 7.02
CA ALA A 149 5.46 3.42 6.80
C ALA A 149 6.13 3.69 8.15
N ASP A 150 7.36 3.21 8.33
CA ASP A 150 8.19 3.50 9.50
C ASP A 150 9.01 4.76 9.25
N MET A 151 8.70 5.81 10.01
CA MET A 151 9.33 7.13 9.89
C MET A 151 10.79 7.16 10.37
N ARG A 152 11.25 6.11 11.06
CA ARG A 152 12.67 5.90 11.39
C ARG A 152 13.45 5.38 10.18
N ILE A 153 12.81 4.77 9.19
CA ILE A 153 13.48 4.25 8.00
C ILE A 153 13.39 5.29 6.88
N THR A 154 12.17 5.65 6.49
CA THR A 154 11.89 6.60 5.41
C THR A 154 11.17 7.84 5.97
N PRO A 155 11.94 8.82 6.50
CA PRO A 155 11.35 9.99 7.14
C PRO A 155 10.62 10.85 6.12
N HIS A 156 9.57 11.49 6.60
CA HIS A 156 8.67 12.38 5.85
C HIS A 156 7.84 11.69 4.76
N ILE A 157 6.57 12.07 4.69
CA ILE A 157 5.59 11.52 3.73
C ILE A 157 5.11 12.64 2.82
N LEU A 158 5.14 12.42 1.51
CA LEU A 158 4.41 13.24 0.54
C LEU A 158 3.18 12.47 0.05
N ILE A 159 1.99 13.05 0.17
CA ILE A 159 0.72 12.50 -0.29
C ILE A 159 0.19 13.35 -1.45
N THR A 160 0.14 12.78 -2.65
CA THR A 160 -0.35 13.47 -3.87
C THR A 160 -1.58 12.80 -4.48
N GLY A 161 -2.30 13.53 -5.34
CA GLY A 161 -3.46 13.01 -6.07
C GLY A 161 -4.55 14.04 -6.28
N LEU A 162 -5.50 13.76 -7.16
CA LEU A 162 -6.62 14.68 -7.44
C LEU A 162 -7.52 14.90 -6.21
N SER A 163 -8.36 15.94 -6.27
CA SER A 163 -9.37 16.18 -5.23
C SER A 163 -10.34 15.00 -5.11
N GLY A 164 -10.78 14.72 -3.88
CA GLY A 164 -11.74 13.63 -3.58
C GLY A 164 -11.19 12.19 -3.70
N GLN A 165 -9.89 12.01 -3.91
CA GLN A 165 -9.31 10.67 -4.13
C GLN A 165 -8.92 9.90 -2.86
N GLY A 166 -8.95 10.53 -1.68
CA GLY A 166 -8.64 9.86 -0.40
C GLY A 166 -7.40 10.38 0.33
N LYS A 167 -6.72 11.43 -0.17
CA LYS A 167 -5.56 12.06 0.51
C LYS A 167 -5.86 12.43 1.96
N THR A 168 -6.94 13.17 2.18
CA THR A 168 -7.37 13.61 3.51
C THR A 168 -7.77 12.42 4.38
N GLU A 169 -8.39 11.38 3.81
CA GLU A 169 -8.75 10.15 4.54
C GLU A 169 -7.52 9.38 5.00
N MET A 170 -6.46 9.33 4.20
CA MET A 170 -5.18 8.77 4.64
C MET A 170 -4.56 9.61 5.76
N ALA A 171 -4.53 10.94 5.62
CA ALA A 171 -4.02 11.82 6.67
C ALA A 171 -4.79 11.63 8.00
N LYS A 172 -6.12 11.52 7.93
CA LYS A 172 -6.98 11.19 9.08
C LYS A 172 -6.61 9.84 9.70
N THR A 173 -6.42 8.81 8.88
CA THR A 173 -5.99 7.47 9.32
C THR A 173 -4.68 7.55 10.12
N ILE A 174 -3.68 8.24 9.57
CA ILE A 174 -2.39 8.44 10.23
C ILE A 174 -2.57 9.17 11.56
N ILE A 175 -3.30 10.29 11.56
CA ILE A 175 -3.54 11.09 12.77
C ILE A 175 -4.26 10.27 13.84
N ARG A 176 -5.32 9.52 13.48
CA ARG A 176 -6.08 8.68 14.41
C ARG A 176 -5.19 7.66 15.11
N ASN A 177 -4.29 7.03 14.35
CA ASN A 177 -3.42 5.99 14.89
C ASN A 177 -2.28 6.54 15.76
N LEU A 178 -1.91 7.81 15.56
CA LEU A 178 -0.90 8.54 16.33
C LEU A 178 -1.47 9.32 17.54
N GLN A 179 -2.79 9.41 17.68
CA GLN A 179 -3.42 10.07 18.83
C GLN A 179 -2.89 9.50 20.15
N GLY A 180 -2.51 10.37 21.07
CA GLY A 180 -1.94 9.95 22.36
C GLY A 180 -0.49 9.45 22.31
N LYS A 181 0.11 9.24 21.12
CA LYS A 181 1.49 8.75 20.94
C LYS A 181 2.45 9.80 20.39
N ALA A 182 1.94 10.78 19.64
CA ALA A 182 2.72 11.85 19.03
C ALA A 182 2.10 13.24 19.25
N ASP A 183 2.89 14.28 19.04
CA ASP A 183 2.42 15.66 19.00
C ASP A 183 2.03 16.02 17.57
N ILE A 184 0.79 16.45 17.37
CA ILE A 184 0.22 16.68 16.04
C ILE A 184 0.07 18.18 15.79
N ILE A 185 0.76 18.69 14.78
CA ILE A 185 0.66 20.07 14.30
C ILE A 185 0.08 20.06 12.88
N LEU A 186 -0.98 20.82 12.65
CA LEU A 186 -1.70 20.91 11.39
C LEU A 186 -1.51 22.32 10.81
N LEU A 187 -0.78 22.43 9.71
CA LEU A 187 -0.52 23.68 9.00
C LEU A 187 -1.49 23.81 7.83
N ASN A 188 -2.14 24.96 7.71
CA ASN A 188 -3.05 25.29 6.61
C ASN A 188 -4.22 24.30 6.42
N ALA A 189 -4.51 23.48 7.42
CA ALA A 189 -5.62 22.53 7.41
C ALA A 189 -6.92 23.19 7.86
N PHE A 190 -8.03 22.86 7.19
CA PHE A 190 -9.36 23.31 7.62
C PHE A 190 -9.82 22.52 8.85
N LYS A 191 -10.20 23.24 9.92
CA LYS A 191 -10.74 22.61 11.14
C LYS A 191 -11.95 21.71 10.85
N SER A 192 -12.74 22.01 9.81
CA SER A 192 -13.88 21.20 9.40
C SER A 192 -13.52 19.77 9.05
N ASP A 193 -12.33 19.58 8.48
CA ASP A 193 -11.89 18.30 7.92
C ASP A 193 -11.27 17.41 8.99
N PHE A 194 -10.92 18.01 10.14
CA PHE A 194 -10.18 17.39 11.23
C PHE A 194 -10.88 17.55 12.60
N LYS A 195 -12.19 17.82 12.63
CA LYS A 195 -12.95 18.16 13.86
C LYS A 195 -12.79 17.17 15.03
N THR A 196 -12.54 15.89 14.74
CA THR A 196 -12.49 14.82 15.75
C THR A 196 -11.09 14.54 16.29
N TYR A 197 -10.06 15.29 15.85
CA TYR A 197 -8.67 15.01 16.22
C TYR A 197 -8.10 16.05 17.17
N THR A 198 -7.31 15.59 18.14
CA THR A 198 -6.51 16.49 18.97
C THR A 198 -5.23 16.88 18.21
N GLY A 199 -5.00 18.18 18.06
CA GLY A 199 -3.86 18.73 17.34
C GLY A 199 -3.85 20.25 17.35
N ARG A 200 -2.68 20.86 17.18
CA ARG A 200 -2.52 22.32 17.10
C ARG A 200 -2.68 22.76 15.65
N PHE A 201 -3.72 23.53 15.37
CA PHE A 201 -3.94 24.14 14.05
C PHE A 201 -3.21 25.48 13.97
N ILE A 202 -2.42 25.67 12.92
CA ILE A 202 -1.73 26.92 12.62
C ILE A 202 -2.13 27.35 11.21
N ILE A 203 -2.82 28.48 11.14
CA ILE A 203 -3.41 29.03 9.92
C ILE A 203 -2.85 30.43 9.68
N GLY A 204 -2.70 30.79 8.41
CA GLY A 204 -2.16 32.07 7.97
C GLY A 204 -0.65 32.02 7.83
N GLU A 205 -0.15 32.56 6.72
CA GLU A 205 1.27 32.46 6.33
C GLU A 205 2.23 32.97 7.41
N VAL A 206 1.91 34.09 8.08
CA VAL A 206 2.74 34.68 9.13
C VAL A 206 2.91 33.73 10.31
N ASN A 207 1.81 33.15 10.81
CA ASN A 207 1.85 32.23 11.95
C ASN A 207 2.57 30.93 11.60
N ILE A 208 2.35 30.43 10.38
CA ILE A 208 3.03 29.24 9.87
C ILE A 208 4.54 29.50 9.79
N LEU A 209 4.95 30.63 9.23
CA LEU A 209 6.36 30.98 9.11
C LEU A 209 7.05 31.12 10.47
N LEU A 210 6.41 31.80 11.43
CA LEU A 210 6.92 31.93 12.80
C LEU A 210 7.08 30.57 13.49
N PHE A 211 6.10 29.68 13.32
CA PHE A 211 6.18 28.33 13.85
C PHE A 211 7.33 27.53 13.22
N LEU A 212 7.48 27.57 11.89
CA LEU A 212 8.55 26.82 11.21
C LEU A 212 9.94 27.34 11.60
N LYS A 213 10.13 28.66 11.69
CA LYS A 213 11.39 29.29 12.14
C LYS A 213 11.74 28.88 13.58
N SER A 214 10.80 29.05 14.52
CA SER A 214 11.03 28.65 15.92
C SER A 214 11.31 27.14 16.06
N THR A 215 10.65 26.31 15.25
CA THR A 215 10.90 24.86 15.24
C THR A 215 12.34 24.55 14.80
N LEU A 216 12.81 25.18 13.72
CA LEU A 216 14.19 25.04 13.22
C LEU A 216 15.23 25.55 14.22
N GLU A 217 14.97 26.67 14.88
CA GLU A 217 15.88 27.30 15.83
C GLU A 217 16.03 26.50 17.12
N SER A 218 14.95 25.85 17.59
CA SER A 218 14.95 25.14 18.87
C SER A 218 16.04 24.06 18.94
N LYS A 219 16.30 23.32 17.84
CA LYS A 219 17.26 22.19 17.76
C LYS A 219 17.24 21.23 18.97
N ILE A 220 16.08 21.10 19.61
CA ILE A 220 15.89 20.21 20.76
C ILE A 220 15.41 18.86 20.25
N GLU A 221 16.11 17.79 20.63
CA GLU A 221 15.62 16.43 20.42
C GLU A 221 14.41 16.18 21.34
N ARG A 222 13.29 15.77 20.74
CA ARG A 222 12.04 15.55 21.48
C ARG A 222 11.96 14.11 21.95
N SER A 223 11.52 13.89 23.19
CA SER A 223 11.22 12.55 23.71
C SER A 223 10.01 11.92 23.03
N ARG A 224 9.06 12.75 22.57
CA ARG A 224 7.85 12.35 21.85
C ARG A 224 7.91 12.87 20.41
N PRO A 225 7.58 12.04 19.40
CA PRO A 225 7.66 12.49 18.02
C PRO A 225 6.65 13.59 17.73
N MET A 226 7.08 14.59 16.96
CA MET A 226 6.22 15.66 16.46
C MET A 226 5.94 15.44 14.98
N TYR A 227 4.67 15.38 14.60
CA TYR A 227 4.23 15.32 13.21
C TYR A 227 3.65 16.66 12.79
N ILE A 228 4.29 17.26 11.79
CA ILE A 228 3.84 18.47 11.13
C ILE A 228 3.13 18.04 9.83
N ILE A 229 1.80 18.04 9.86
CA ILE A 229 0.96 17.77 8.69
C ILE A 229 0.66 19.09 7.99
N ILE A 230 0.98 19.17 6.71
CA ILE A 230 0.82 20.36 5.88
C ILE A 230 -0.25 20.07 4.84
N ASP A 231 -1.43 20.68 5.02
CA ASP A 231 -2.49 20.58 4.03
C ASP A 231 -2.31 21.63 2.94
N GLU A 232 -2.55 21.23 1.70
CA GLU A 232 -2.24 21.99 0.48
C GLU A 232 -0.85 22.64 0.49
N LEU A 233 0.16 21.79 0.62
CA LEU A 233 1.59 22.12 0.62
C LEU A 233 1.97 23.11 -0.51
N LEU A 234 1.40 22.92 -1.71
CA LEU A 234 1.69 23.78 -2.87
C LEU A 234 1.40 25.26 -2.63
N VAL A 235 0.33 25.57 -1.90
CA VAL A 235 -0.06 26.95 -1.59
C VAL A 235 1.04 27.61 -0.76
N LEU A 236 1.50 26.91 0.27
CA LEU A 236 2.54 27.41 1.18
C LEU A 236 3.90 27.56 0.51
N THR A 237 4.23 26.70 -0.45
CA THR A 237 5.53 26.75 -1.14
C THR A 237 5.69 27.94 -2.10
N LYS A 238 4.60 28.66 -2.41
CA LYS A 238 4.67 29.92 -3.16
C LYS A 238 5.42 31.01 -2.38
N ASN A 239 5.35 30.97 -1.06
CA ASN A 239 6.14 31.83 -0.19
C ASN A 239 7.56 31.26 -0.05
N LYS A 240 8.56 32.00 -0.56
CA LYS A 240 9.96 31.55 -0.60
C LYS A 240 10.54 31.25 0.79
N GLU A 241 10.15 32.02 1.81
CA GLU A 241 10.66 31.80 3.17
C GLU A 241 10.06 30.54 3.80
N ILE A 242 8.75 30.32 3.63
CA ILE A 242 8.09 29.09 4.09
C ILE A 242 8.67 27.88 3.37
N SER A 243 8.82 27.97 2.05
CA SER A 243 9.42 26.92 1.21
C SER A 243 10.84 26.56 1.67
N LYS A 244 11.66 27.58 1.99
CA LYS A 244 12.98 27.39 2.57
C LYS A 244 12.91 26.67 3.92
N CYS A 245 12.05 27.11 4.84
CA CYS A 245 11.92 26.49 6.16
C CYS A 245 11.45 25.03 6.07
N ILE A 246 10.50 24.72 5.18
CA ILE A 246 10.05 23.34 4.95
C ILE A 246 11.21 22.49 4.40
N THR A 247 11.97 23.02 3.44
CA THR A 247 13.14 22.33 2.87
C THR A 247 14.19 22.03 3.94
N ASP A 248 14.53 23.03 4.75
CA ASP A 248 15.50 22.90 5.84
C ASP A 248 15.02 21.88 6.88
N LEU A 249 13.73 21.89 7.24
CA LEU A 249 13.15 20.90 8.14
C LEU A 249 13.22 19.50 7.54
N LEU A 250 12.79 19.29 6.30
CA LEU A 250 12.86 17.96 5.67
C LEU A 250 14.29 17.39 5.65
N ALA A 251 15.31 18.25 5.62
CA ALA A 251 16.71 17.82 5.64
C ALA A 251 17.20 17.38 7.03
N ILE A 252 16.74 18.02 8.12
CA ILE A 252 17.34 17.84 9.46
C ILE A 252 16.37 17.34 10.54
N ALA A 253 15.06 17.46 10.34
CA ALA A 253 14.01 17.30 11.34
C ALA A 253 14.01 15.92 12.01
N ARG A 254 14.36 14.87 11.26
CA ARG A 254 14.48 13.49 11.78
C ARG A 254 15.39 13.41 13.01
N HIS A 255 16.50 14.15 13.03
CA HIS A 255 17.44 14.15 14.17
C HIS A 255 16.84 14.74 15.44
N TYR A 256 15.77 15.52 15.31
CA TYR A 256 15.09 16.18 16.43
C TYR A 256 13.74 15.52 16.76
N ASN A 257 13.51 14.31 16.25
CA ASN A 257 12.26 13.56 16.38
C ASN A 257 11.05 14.31 15.81
N ILE A 258 11.24 14.97 14.67
CA ILE A 258 10.20 15.71 13.94
C ILE A 258 10.02 15.09 12.56
N PHE A 259 8.76 14.86 12.18
CA PHE A 259 8.36 14.28 10.91
C PHE A 259 7.37 15.20 10.19
N LEU A 260 7.40 15.18 8.87
CA LEU A 260 6.59 16.06 8.04
C LEU A 260 5.72 15.20 7.12
N ILE A 261 4.45 15.57 7.00
CA ILE A 261 3.51 14.96 6.07
C ILE A 261 2.98 16.07 5.18
N GLY A 262 3.44 16.13 3.94
CA GLY A 262 2.96 17.09 2.95
C GLY A 262 1.81 16.52 2.15
N ILE A 263 0.67 17.21 2.11
CA ILE A 263 -0.47 16.85 1.27
C ILE A 263 -0.54 17.84 0.13
N SER A 264 -0.70 17.34 -1.09
CA SER A 264 -0.73 18.16 -2.29
C SER A 264 -1.63 17.54 -3.36
N GLN A 265 -2.14 18.36 -4.28
CA GLN A 265 -2.81 17.85 -5.47
C GLN A 265 -1.80 17.39 -6.54
N GLU A 266 -0.66 18.06 -6.63
CA GLU A 266 0.40 17.80 -7.63
C GLU A 266 1.78 17.68 -6.96
N GLY A 267 2.70 16.95 -7.60
CA GLY A 267 4.05 16.71 -7.06
C GLY A 267 5.15 16.78 -8.12
N THR A 268 5.00 17.67 -9.08
CA THR A 268 5.98 17.87 -10.16
C THR A 268 7.26 18.51 -9.63
N LYS A 269 8.38 18.38 -10.36
CA LYS A 269 9.68 18.94 -9.92
C LYS A 269 9.65 20.47 -9.91
N GLU A 270 8.88 21.03 -10.82
CA GLU A 270 8.71 22.47 -11.05
C GLU A 270 8.00 23.11 -9.86
N GLN A 271 7.00 22.42 -9.31
CA GLN A 271 6.19 22.92 -8.21
C GLN A 271 6.76 22.56 -6.83
N LEU A 272 7.27 21.33 -6.65
CA LEU A 272 7.85 20.84 -5.40
C LEU A 272 9.31 20.43 -5.60
N LYS A 273 10.21 21.42 -5.65
CA LYS A 273 11.65 21.23 -5.91
C LYS A 273 12.33 20.30 -4.88
N PHE A 274 11.85 20.31 -3.64
CA PHE A 274 12.39 19.52 -2.52
C PHE A 274 11.71 18.16 -2.34
N LYS A 275 10.90 17.69 -3.29
CA LYS A 275 10.17 16.42 -3.15
C LYS A 275 11.05 15.18 -2.93
N SER A 276 12.32 15.27 -3.34
CA SER A 276 13.31 14.22 -3.11
C SER A 276 13.56 13.98 -1.62
N LEU A 277 13.34 14.99 -0.77
CA LEU A 277 13.49 14.90 0.68
C LEU A 277 12.30 14.23 1.38
N PHE A 278 11.18 14.00 0.68
CA PHE A 278 10.16 13.07 1.14
C PHE A 278 10.56 11.66 0.71
N ASN A 279 11.04 10.85 1.66
CA ASN A 279 11.50 9.49 1.39
C ASN A 279 10.32 8.52 1.20
N THR A 280 9.18 8.82 1.82
CA THR A 280 7.92 8.12 1.61
C THR A 280 7.04 8.95 0.67
N ARG A 281 6.58 8.38 -0.44
CA ARG A 281 5.73 9.07 -1.42
C ARG A 281 4.51 8.24 -1.73
N VAL A 282 3.34 8.79 -1.46
CA VAL A 282 2.03 8.22 -1.74
C VAL A 282 1.41 8.99 -2.89
N CYS A 283 0.89 8.25 -3.87
CA CYS A 283 0.21 8.79 -5.02
C CYS A 283 -1.16 8.14 -5.18
N PHE A 284 -2.20 8.89 -4.89
CA PHE A 284 -3.57 8.58 -5.31
C PHE A 284 -3.74 8.85 -6.82
N ARG A 285 -4.96 8.61 -7.33
CA ARG A 285 -5.28 8.83 -8.75
C ARG A 285 -4.83 10.22 -9.24
N LEU A 286 -4.02 10.21 -10.29
CA LEU A 286 -3.60 11.35 -11.11
C LEU A 286 -4.14 11.19 -12.55
N LEU A 287 -4.10 12.27 -13.33
CA LEU A 287 -4.61 12.27 -14.71
C LEU A 287 -3.74 11.44 -15.67
N GLU A 288 -2.41 11.54 -15.54
CA GLU A 288 -1.47 10.94 -16.49
C GLU A 288 -0.48 9.99 -15.81
N GLU A 289 -0.09 8.93 -16.51
CA GLU A 289 0.94 7.97 -16.07
C GLU A 289 2.28 8.66 -15.77
N SER A 290 2.66 9.63 -16.61
CA SER A 290 3.85 10.49 -16.48
C SER A 290 3.94 11.16 -15.09
N SER A 291 2.78 11.48 -14.51
CA SER A 291 2.67 12.19 -13.24
C SER A 291 2.99 11.28 -12.07
N TYR A 292 2.58 10.01 -12.12
CA TYR A 292 2.97 9.01 -11.11
C TYR A 292 4.48 8.81 -11.10
N ARG A 293 5.10 8.65 -12.28
CA ARG A 293 6.55 8.50 -12.39
C ARG A 293 7.29 9.71 -11.85
N THR A 294 6.75 10.89 -12.09
CA THR A 294 7.30 12.14 -11.59
C THR A 294 7.28 12.21 -10.07
N VAL A 295 6.20 11.76 -9.41
CA VAL A 295 6.10 11.76 -7.95
C VAL A 295 6.90 10.61 -7.34
N LEU A 296 6.63 9.38 -7.74
CA LEU A 296 7.17 8.16 -7.12
C LEU A 296 8.63 7.90 -7.50
N GLY A 297 9.06 8.36 -8.68
CA GLY A 297 10.40 8.07 -9.24
C GLY A 297 10.48 6.75 -10.00
N CYS A 298 9.39 5.99 -10.10
CA CYS A 298 9.28 4.74 -10.83
C CYS A 298 7.96 4.68 -11.62
N SER A 299 7.92 3.86 -12.67
CA SER A 299 6.67 3.60 -13.41
C SER A 299 5.74 2.71 -12.58
N VAL A 300 4.43 2.86 -12.79
CA VAL A 300 3.38 2.08 -12.14
C VAL A 300 2.39 1.61 -13.19
N GLU A 301 1.79 0.44 -12.97
CA GLU A 301 0.89 -0.16 -13.95
C GLU A 301 -0.57 -0.13 -13.48
N GLY A 302 -1.45 0.33 -14.35
CA GLY A 302 -2.90 0.26 -14.15
C GLY A 302 -3.50 1.48 -13.44
N GLU A 303 -4.78 1.70 -13.75
CA GLU A 303 -5.55 2.80 -13.19
C GLU A 303 -5.92 2.57 -11.73
N LEU A 304 -5.81 3.62 -10.92
CA LEU A 304 -6.30 3.64 -9.55
C LEU A 304 -7.79 3.97 -9.51
N LYS A 305 -8.57 3.22 -8.71
CA LYS A 305 -9.92 3.63 -8.33
C LYS A 305 -9.84 4.67 -7.22
N LYS A 306 -10.98 5.27 -6.88
CA LYS A 306 -11.09 6.17 -5.72
C LYS A 306 -10.58 5.44 -4.47
N GLN A 307 -9.76 6.13 -3.67
CA GLN A 307 -9.07 5.65 -2.46
C GLN A 307 -7.95 4.63 -2.67
N ASP A 308 -7.73 4.16 -3.90
CA ASP A 308 -6.55 3.36 -4.20
C ASP A 308 -5.33 4.29 -4.33
N PHE A 309 -4.17 3.80 -3.93
CA PHE A 309 -2.91 4.53 -4.01
C PHE A 309 -1.74 3.62 -4.37
N TYR A 310 -0.73 4.22 -4.98
CA TYR A 310 0.62 3.70 -5.00
C TYR A 310 1.44 4.34 -3.88
N LEU A 311 2.34 3.56 -3.28
CA LEU A 311 3.26 4.00 -2.26
C LEU A 311 4.67 3.58 -2.66
N TYR A 312 5.60 4.53 -2.64
CA TYR A 312 7.03 4.26 -2.66
C TYR A 312 7.64 4.61 -1.30
N SER A 313 8.24 3.64 -0.64
CA SER A 313 9.00 3.83 0.60
C SER A 313 10.32 3.02 0.55
N ASN A 314 10.34 1.83 1.17
CA ASN A 314 11.40 0.82 1.02
C ASN A 314 11.15 -0.12 -0.17
N GLY A 315 10.03 0.07 -0.87
CA GLY A 315 9.60 -0.68 -2.04
C GLY A 315 8.38 0.01 -2.67
N LEU A 316 7.93 -0.51 -3.80
CA LEU A 316 6.69 -0.07 -4.45
C LEU A 316 5.52 -0.95 -3.99
N TYR A 317 4.47 -0.30 -3.50
CA TYR A 317 3.26 -0.94 -3.01
C TYR A 317 2.03 -0.34 -3.69
N LYS A 318 1.01 -1.15 -3.87
CA LYS A 318 -0.35 -0.74 -4.24
C LYS A 318 -1.28 -1.08 -3.08
N GLY A 319 -2.18 -0.18 -2.74
CA GLY A 319 -3.12 -0.37 -1.65
C GLY A 319 -4.32 0.56 -1.73
N ARG A 320 -5.15 0.49 -0.69
CA ARG A 320 -6.36 1.29 -0.52
C ARG A 320 -6.36 1.93 0.86
N THR A 321 -6.74 3.21 0.95
CA THR A 321 -6.90 3.89 2.25
C THR A 321 -8.20 3.47 2.93
N PHE A 322 -8.28 3.63 4.25
CA PHE A 322 -9.48 3.37 5.03
C PHE A 322 -10.56 4.44 4.85
N ASP A 323 -11.81 4.04 5.07
CA ASP A 323 -12.93 4.95 5.26
C ASP A 323 -12.93 5.47 6.70
N ASN A 324 -12.97 6.81 6.88
CA ASN A 324 -12.94 7.46 8.20
C ASN A 324 -14.21 8.24 8.54
#